data_AF-A0A355KPC7-F1
#
_entry.id   AF-A0A355KPC7-F1
#
_cell.length_a   1.000
_cell.length_b   1.000
_cell.length_c   1.000
_cell.angle_alpha   90.00
_cell.angle_beta   90.00
_cell.angle_gamma   90.00
#
_symmetry.space_group_name_H-M   'P 1'
#
loop_
_entity.id
_entity.type
_entity.pdbx_description
1 polymer ?
#
loop_
_entity_poly.entity_id
_entity_poly.type
_entity_poly.pdbx_seq_one_letter_code
_entity_poly.pdbx_strand_id
1 'polypeptide(L)'
;MKWVFLLAAAGVFCAPCCNATVKEAFFKNPVTDLTSKPLSKCGILSGFVKTYSPENNGCIRTMQGLYGEQFDVIEEDETADHVCVELSHCFYLLDGVQKSSYWAKRDDIIFVDDIKEKNNDFVLPDPITYTNPSSMDLNTVATLCEPWVDSETKTTYSAGTRFSTFSKQAIEGKGLPLLKSEMLKDGLGRRAAFVALLKKWAENEQGIIPYVWGGGSYTVRVAKQGFVQKIDLKKDGEKEVKVGYWARPDIQGDPSGFDCSMLLLRAAQLCKIKYFCRTTATIPSVLTEMGKDAQICPGDILWVNGHVMAFSDDDSMIAAESYSPGYGSVCKTPIFKRFKGLSTCNDLAKLYAEKGLLTFLSAKGEASKPREFKIFKLPV
;
A
#
# COMPACT_ATOMS: atom_id res chain seq x y z
N MET A 1 -70.99 8.63 -8.13
CA MET A 1 -69.81 8.75 -7.26
C MET A 1 -68.60 8.39 -8.11
N LYS A 2 -67.86 9.39 -8.62
CA LYS A 2 -66.69 9.22 -9.50
C LYS A 2 -65.48 9.81 -8.77
N TRP A 3 -64.44 9.01 -8.58
CA TRP A 3 -63.16 9.43 -8.03
C TRP A 3 -62.21 9.83 -9.16
N VAL A 4 -61.60 11.01 -9.02
CA VAL A 4 -60.59 11.56 -9.91
C VAL A 4 -59.23 11.38 -9.23
N PHE A 5 -58.28 10.73 -9.90
CA PHE A 5 -56.88 10.67 -9.49
C PHE A 5 -56.12 11.86 -10.08
N LEU A 6 -55.50 12.67 -9.21
CA LEU A 6 -54.50 13.68 -9.58
C LEU A 6 -53.11 13.04 -9.60
N LEU A 7 -52.45 13.06 -10.76
CA LEU A 7 -51.03 12.79 -10.92
C LEU A 7 -50.26 14.11 -10.77
N ALA A 8 -49.52 14.26 -9.67
CA ALA A 8 -48.57 15.34 -9.50
C ALA A 8 -47.23 14.95 -10.13
N ALA A 9 -46.87 15.62 -11.22
CA ALA A 9 -45.56 15.50 -11.86
C ALA A 9 -44.52 16.26 -11.02
N ALA A 10 -43.72 15.54 -10.23
CA ALA A 10 -42.54 16.09 -9.57
C ALA A 10 -41.41 16.23 -10.61
N GLY A 11 -41.19 17.44 -11.10
CA GLY A 11 -40.04 17.78 -11.94
C GLY A 11 -38.76 17.74 -11.11
N VAL A 12 -37.95 16.69 -11.30
CA VAL A 12 -36.58 16.63 -10.79
C VAL A 12 -35.73 17.55 -11.66
N PHE A 13 -35.45 18.76 -11.17
CA PHE A 13 -34.42 19.61 -11.73
C PHE A 13 -33.05 19.02 -11.38
N CYS A 14 -32.47 18.22 -12.29
CA CYS A 14 -31.05 17.94 -12.25
C CYS A 14 -30.31 19.25 -12.52
N ALA A 15 -29.70 19.81 -11.47
CA ALA A 15 -28.74 20.90 -11.65
C ALA A 15 -27.65 20.42 -12.64
N PRO A 16 -27.25 21.25 -13.61
CA PRO A 16 -26.18 20.90 -14.53
C PRO A 16 -24.93 20.60 -13.71
N CYS A 17 -24.47 19.35 -13.73
CA CYS A 17 -23.15 19.00 -13.23
C CYS A 17 -22.15 19.81 -14.07
N CYS A 18 -21.58 20.87 -13.48
CA CYS A 18 -20.43 21.54 -14.05
C CYS A 18 -19.37 20.46 -14.27
N ASN A 19 -19.02 20.18 -15.52
CA ASN A 19 -17.92 19.29 -15.86
C ASN A 19 -16.64 19.96 -15.37
N ALA A 20 -16.24 19.68 -14.13
CA ALA A 20 -14.94 20.08 -13.64
C ALA A 20 -13.89 19.47 -14.56
N THR A 21 -13.04 20.31 -15.15
CA THR A 21 -11.93 19.85 -15.98
C THR A 21 -11.00 19.03 -15.10
N VAL A 22 -10.91 17.73 -15.38
CA VAL A 22 -9.94 16.83 -14.72
C VAL A 22 -8.54 17.31 -15.08
N LYS A 23 -7.71 17.55 -14.06
CA LYS A 23 -6.31 18.00 -14.24
C LYS A 23 -5.36 16.87 -13.86
N GLU A 24 -4.42 16.55 -14.74
CA GLU A 24 -3.39 15.54 -14.47
C GLU A 24 -2.25 16.15 -13.63
N ALA A 25 -1.81 15.42 -12.60
CA ALA A 25 -0.72 15.80 -11.72
C ALA A 25 0.10 14.59 -11.29
N PHE A 26 1.22 14.84 -10.62
CA PHE A 26 2.02 13.80 -9.97
C PHE A 26 2.67 14.27 -8.67
N PHE A 27 3.11 13.33 -7.84
CA PHE A 27 3.78 13.64 -6.57
C PHE A 27 5.24 14.07 -6.78
N LYS A 28 5.63 15.19 -6.17
CA LYS A 28 6.99 15.74 -6.31
C LYS A 28 7.95 15.32 -5.21
N ASN A 29 7.44 14.81 -4.09
CA ASN A 29 8.26 14.33 -2.99
C ASN A 29 8.57 12.84 -3.14
N PRO A 30 9.67 12.31 -2.55
CA PRO A 30 9.96 10.88 -2.54
C PRO A 30 8.82 10.01 -2.01
N VAL A 31 8.13 10.54 -0.99
CA VAL A 31 6.97 9.93 -0.35
C VAL A 31 5.99 11.04 -0.01
N THR A 32 4.73 10.87 -0.38
CA THR A 32 3.63 11.79 -0.05
C THR A 32 2.57 11.03 0.73
N ASP A 33 2.21 11.52 1.92
CA ASP A 33 1.15 10.92 2.72
C ASP A 33 -0.23 11.33 2.22
N LEU A 34 -1.13 10.35 2.09
CA LEU A 34 -2.48 10.53 1.60
C LEU A 34 -3.50 10.17 2.67
N THR A 35 -4.59 10.92 2.75
CA THR A 35 -5.63 10.78 3.79
C THR A 35 -7.01 10.49 3.19
N SER A 36 -7.95 9.98 3.98
CA SER A 36 -9.33 9.74 3.52
C SER A 36 -10.18 11.00 3.38
N LYS A 37 -9.72 12.10 3.99
CA LYS A 37 -10.38 13.41 4.01
C LYS A 37 -9.34 14.52 4.12
N PRO A 38 -9.66 15.78 3.78
CA PRO A 38 -8.74 16.90 3.94
C PRO A 38 -8.24 17.03 5.38
N LEU A 39 -6.99 17.45 5.58
CA LEU A 39 -6.42 17.62 6.92
C LEU A 39 -7.18 18.66 7.76
N SER A 40 -7.74 19.69 7.11
CA SER A 40 -8.63 20.67 7.74
C SER A 40 -9.84 20.03 8.43
N LYS A 41 -10.29 18.86 7.94
CA LYS A 41 -11.42 18.08 8.46
C LYS A 41 -10.99 16.92 9.37
N CYS A 42 -9.70 16.80 9.67
CA CYS A 42 -9.14 15.72 10.51
C CYS A 42 -9.07 16.05 12.01
N GLY A 43 -9.35 17.29 12.43
CA GLY A 43 -9.26 17.70 13.85
C GLY A 43 -7.84 17.55 14.43
N ILE A 44 -7.73 17.22 15.73
CA ILE A 44 -6.45 16.92 16.41
C ILE A 44 -5.55 15.98 15.61
N LEU A 45 -6.15 15.02 14.90
CA LEU A 45 -5.44 13.90 14.33
C LEU A 45 -4.49 14.32 13.18
N SER A 46 -4.62 15.56 12.69
CA SER A 46 -3.73 16.16 11.66
C SER A 46 -2.24 16.07 12.00
N GLY A 47 -1.86 16.08 13.28
CA GLY A 47 -0.46 15.92 13.71
C GLY A 47 0.11 14.49 13.63
N PHE A 48 -0.75 13.47 13.46
CA PHE A 48 -0.35 12.06 13.56
C PHE A 48 0.00 11.40 12.22
N VAL A 49 0.11 12.21 11.17
CA VAL A 49 0.71 11.79 9.89
C VAL A 49 2.07 11.11 10.14
N LYS A 50 2.86 11.61 11.10
CA LYS A 50 4.24 11.14 11.32
C LYS A 50 4.39 9.95 12.28
N THR A 51 3.34 9.15 12.48
CA THR A 51 3.45 7.95 13.32
C THR A 51 3.61 6.67 12.50
N TYR A 52 4.28 5.67 13.11
CA TYR A 52 4.45 4.36 12.48
C TYR A 52 3.17 3.53 12.57
N SER A 53 2.52 3.49 13.72
CA SER A 53 1.22 2.83 13.84
C SER A 53 0.46 3.44 15.00
N PRO A 54 -0.74 3.97 14.79
CA PRO A 54 -1.55 4.42 15.90
C PRO A 54 -2.14 3.19 16.64
N GLU A 55 -2.66 3.41 17.84
CA GLU A 55 -3.75 2.57 18.35
C GLU A 55 -5.05 2.91 17.61
N ASN A 56 -6.13 2.17 17.89
CA ASN A 56 -7.45 2.46 17.31
C ASN A 56 -7.73 3.97 17.40
N ASN A 57 -7.87 4.63 16.24
CA ASN A 57 -8.22 6.05 16.03
C ASN A 57 -7.10 7.09 15.87
N GLY A 58 -5.81 6.73 15.84
CA GLY A 58 -4.74 7.74 15.84
C GLY A 58 -4.17 8.20 14.49
N CYS A 59 -4.22 7.39 13.41
CA CYS A 59 -3.52 7.72 12.16
C CYS A 59 -4.50 8.10 11.05
N ILE A 60 -4.30 9.29 10.51
CA ILE A 60 -5.06 9.80 9.38
C ILE A 60 -4.51 9.36 8.03
N ARG A 61 -3.25 8.87 8.01
CA ARG A 61 -2.64 8.32 6.80
C ARG A 61 -3.43 7.08 6.40
N THR A 62 -3.87 7.11 5.16
CA THR A 62 -4.56 6.01 4.50
C THR A 62 -3.71 5.37 3.42
N MET A 63 -2.76 6.09 2.85
CA MET A 63 -1.85 5.59 1.82
C MET A 63 -0.60 6.49 1.73
N GLN A 64 0.42 6.03 1.02
CA GLN A 64 1.54 6.85 0.58
C GLN A 64 1.68 6.79 -0.93
N GLY A 65 1.75 7.94 -1.58
CA GLY A 65 2.17 8.09 -2.97
C GLY A 65 3.69 8.20 -3.08
N LEU A 66 4.23 7.81 -4.23
CA LEU A 66 5.67 7.88 -4.53
C LEU A 66 5.96 8.97 -5.56
N TYR A 67 7.21 9.45 -5.57
CA TYR A 67 7.69 10.39 -6.56
C TYR A 67 7.33 9.99 -7.99
N GLY A 68 6.76 10.93 -8.74
CA GLY A 68 6.40 10.74 -10.14
C GLY A 68 5.17 9.85 -10.38
N GLU A 69 4.50 9.34 -9.35
CA GLU A 69 3.21 8.67 -9.54
C GLU A 69 2.17 9.69 -9.98
N GLN A 70 1.59 9.44 -11.16
CA GLN A 70 0.60 10.30 -11.81
C GLN A 70 -0.82 9.97 -11.33
N PHE A 71 -1.68 10.97 -11.31
CA PHE A 71 -3.08 10.88 -10.88
C PHE A 71 -3.92 12.04 -11.43
N ASP A 72 -5.23 11.86 -11.34
CA ASP A 72 -6.21 12.88 -11.69
C ASP A 72 -6.62 13.68 -10.45
N VAL A 73 -6.63 15.01 -10.55
CA VAL A 73 -7.23 15.88 -9.54
C VAL A 73 -8.73 16.01 -9.84
N ILE A 74 -9.56 15.48 -8.93
CA ILE A 74 -11.02 15.38 -9.09
C ILE A 74 -11.79 16.39 -8.23
N GLU A 75 -11.15 16.96 -7.20
CA GLU A 75 -11.73 18.00 -6.34
C GLU A 75 -10.61 18.86 -5.76
N GLU A 76 -10.82 20.17 -5.67
CA GLU A 76 -9.94 21.10 -4.95
C GLU A 76 -10.74 21.67 -3.76
N ASP A 77 -10.19 21.59 -2.53
CA ASP A 77 -10.83 22.24 -1.38
C ASP A 77 -10.40 23.71 -1.38
N GLU A 78 -11.25 24.62 -1.85
CA GLU A 78 -10.93 26.06 -1.94
C GLU A 78 -10.53 26.69 -0.60
N THR A 79 -10.88 26.03 0.52
CA THR A 79 -10.60 26.51 1.87
C THR A 79 -9.39 25.84 2.51
N ALA A 80 -8.81 24.82 1.86
CA ALA A 80 -7.72 24.03 2.41
C ALA A 80 -6.60 23.81 1.39
N ASP A 81 -5.35 23.69 1.88
CA ASP A 81 -4.18 23.38 1.03
C ASP A 81 -4.17 21.90 0.56
N HIS A 82 -5.32 21.33 0.20
CA HIS A 82 -5.50 19.93 -0.16
C HIS A 82 -6.32 19.76 -1.43
N VAL A 83 -6.02 18.68 -2.13
CA VAL A 83 -6.74 18.24 -3.33
C VAL A 83 -7.15 16.78 -3.17
N CYS A 84 -8.32 16.44 -3.69
CA CYS A 84 -8.75 15.06 -3.84
C CYS A 84 -8.17 14.53 -5.16
N VAL A 85 -7.41 13.45 -5.07
CA VAL A 85 -6.70 12.81 -6.16
C VAL A 85 -7.23 11.40 -6.38
N GLU A 86 -7.36 10.99 -7.63
CA GLU A 86 -7.72 9.62 -8.02
C GLU A 86 -6.50 8.86 -8.52
N LEU A 87 -6.14 7.78 -7.81
CA LEU A 87 -5.00 6.94 -8.16
C LEU A 87 -5.43 5.76 -9.05
N SER A 88 -4.83 5.62 -10.21
CA SER A 88 -5.13 4.52 -11.14
C SER A 88 -4.38 3.22 -10.82
N HIS A 89 -3.36 3.26 -9.96
CA HIS A 89 -2.51 2.09 -9.68
C HIS A 89 -2.98 1.26 -8.47
N CYS A 90 -4.07 1.64 -7.80
CA CYS A 90 -4.68 0.82 -6.75
C CYS A 90 -6.15 1.22 -6.54
N PHE A 91 -6.92 0.33 -5.95
CA PHE A 91 -8.30 0.64 -5.56
C PHE A 91 -8.70 -0.12 -4.29
N TYR A 92 -9.78 0.33 -3.66
CA TYR A 92 -10.45 -0.38 -2.59
C TYR A 92 -11.96 -0.46 -2.87
N LEU A 93 -12.63 -1.42 -2.23
CA LEU A 93 -14.09 -1.49 -2.23
C LEU A 93 -14.65 -0.92 -0.94
N LEU A 94 -15.62 -0.01 -1.07
CA LEU A 94 -16.45 0.51 0.01
C LEU A 94 -17.90 0.20 -0.35
N ASP A 95 -18.55 -0.67 0.42
CA ASP A 95 -19.92 -1.15 0.17
C ASP A 95 -20.11 -1.71 -1.25
N GLY A 96 -19.11 -2.44 -1.74
CA GLY A 96 -19.08 -3.01 -3.10
C GLY A 96 -18.75 -2.02 -4.21
N VAL A 97 -18.64 -0.72 -3.89
CA VAL A 97 -18.28 0.32 -4.85
C VAL A 97 -16.77 0.50 -4.86
N GLN A 98 -16.18 0.43 -6.06
CA GLN A 98 -14.77 0.69 -6.27
C GLN A 98 -14.45 2.18 -6.04
N LYS A 99 -13.39 2.43 -5.29
CA LYS A 99 -12.85 3.75 -4.96
C LYS A 99 -11.34 3.77 -5.12
N SER A 100 -10.84 4.90 -5.55
CA SER A 100 -9.40 5.17 -5.79
C SER A 100 -9.01 6.59 -5.36
N SER A 101 -9.90 7.28 -4.65
CA SER A 101 -9.76 8.68 -4.29
C SER A 101 -9.14 8.87 -2.92
N TYR A 102 -8.21 9.82 -2.80
CA TYR A 102 -7.54 10.19 -1.55
C TYR A 102 -7.31 11.70 -1.51
N TRP A 103 -7.00 12.25 -0.34
CA TRP A 103 -6.62 13.64 -0.19
C TRP A 103 -5.10 13.77 -0.04
N ALA A 104 -4.51 14.66 -0.83
CA ALA A 104 -3.09 15.01 -0.80
C ALA A 104 -2.93 16.50 -0.48
N LYS A 105 -1.79 16.90 0.07
CA LYS A 105 -1.44 18.32 0.16
C LYS A 105 -1.17 18.86 -1.23
N ARG A 106 -1.69 20.06 -1.52
CA ARG A 106 -1.48 20.75 -2.79
C ARG A 106 0.00 21.00 -3.05
N ASP A 107 0.75 21.32 -2.01
CA ASP A 107 2.20 21.55 -2.09
C ASP A 107 2.99 20.30 -2.46
N ASP A 108 2.44 19.10 -2.32
CA ASP A 108 3.17 17.86 -2.59
C ASP A 108 3.03 17.40 -4.05
N ILE A 109 2.32 18.18 -4.89
CA ILE A 109 1.97 17.80 -6.26
C ILE A 109 2.44 18.84 -7.28
N ILE A 110 2.66 18.42 -8.52
CA ILE A 110 2.90 19.30 -9.67
C ILE A 110 1.93 18.90 -10.78
N PHE A 111 1.28 19.88 -11.41
CA PHE A 111 0.45 19.61 -12.59
C PHE A 111 1.31 19.31 -13.80
N VAL A 112 0.86 18.36 -14.62
CA VAL A 112 1.60 17.94 -15.82
C VAL A 112 1.71 19.08 -16.83
N ASP A 113 0.66 19.88 -16.99
CA ASP A 113 0.64 21.01 -17.92
C ASP A 113 1.67 22.09 -17.53
N ASP A 114 1.81 22.39 -16.23
CA ASP A 114 2.80 23.36 -15.71
C ASP A 114 4.25 22.98 -16.07
N ILE A 115 4.53 21.68 -16.27
CA ILE A 115 5.85 21.20 -16.67
C ILE A 115 6.01 21.16 -18.17
N LYS A 116 4.99 20.70 -18.91
CA LYS A 116 5.03 20.71 -20.39
C LYS A 116 5.32 22.11 -20.93
N GLU A 117 4.81 23.15 -20.28
CA GLU A 117 5.09 24.54 -20.66
C GLU A 117 6.55 24.98 -20.39
N LYS A 118 7.20 24.42 -19.35
CA LYS A 118 8.54 24.83 -18.90
C LYS A 118 9.67 23.99 -19.46
N ASN A 119 9.40 22.71 -19.76
CA ASN A 119 10.42 21.76 -20.16
C ASN A 119 9.81 20.67 -21.07
N ASN A 120 9.90 20.88 -22.38
CA ASN A 120 9.44 19.93 -23.40
C ASN A 120 10.13 18.55 -23.33
N ASP A 121 11.30 18.46 -22.69
CA ASP A 121 12.09 17.22 -22.59
C ASP A 121 11.77 16.42 -21.33
N PHE A 122 10.89 16.91 -20.45
CA PHE A 122 10.48 16.18 -19.26
C PHE A 122 9.55 15.03 -19.63
N VAL A 123 9.97 13.79 -19.36
CA VAL A 123 9.19 12.59 -19.66
C VAL A 123 8.87 11.81 -18.40
N LEU A 124 7.59 11.80 -18.01
CA LEU A 124 7.06 10.90 -16.98
C LEU A 124 6.82 9.51 -17.57
N PRO A 125 7.02 8.43 -16.78
CA PRO A 125 6.59 7.10 -17.19
C PRO A 125 5.06 6.99 -17.15
N ASP A 126 4.44 6.42 -18.19
CA ASP A 126 3.00 6.17 -18.24
C ASP A 126 2.47 5.57 -16.93
N PRO A 127 1.33 6.03 -16.38
CA PRO A 127 0.83 5.54 -15.11
C PRO A 127 0.54 4.04 -15.14
N ILE A 128 0.77 3.36 -14.01
CA ILE A 128 0.25 2.01 -13.81
C ILE A 128 -1.26 2.15 -13.61
N THR A 129 -2.07 1.49 -14.43
CA THR A 129 -3.53 1.54 -14.28
C THR A 129 -4.12 0.14 -14.12
N TYR A 130 -5.09 0.00 -13.20
CA TYR A 130 -5.83 -1.26 -13.07
C TYR A 130 -6.73 -1.55 -14.28
N THR A 131 -7.07 -0.54 -15.08
CA THR A 131 -7.85 -0.65 -16.33
C THR A 131 -6.99 -1.03 -17.52
N ASN A 132 -5.72 -0.60 -17.55
CA ASN A 132 -4.74 -0.95 -18.58
C ASN A 132 -3.39 -1.38 -17.94
N PRO A 133 -3.30 -2.64 -17.47
CA PRO A 133 -2.10 -3.12 -16.78
C PRO A 133 -0.84 -3.22 -17.66
N SER A 134 -0.93 -3.03 -18.98
CA SER A 134 0.21 -3.18 -19.89
C SER A 134 1.30 -2.13 -19.69
N SER A 135 1.00 -1.00 -19.04
CA SER A 135 2.00 0.03 -18.71
C SER A 135 3.06 -0.45 -17.69
N MET A 136 2.81 -1.57 -17.00
CA MET A 136 3.81 -2.25 -16.18
C MET A 136 4.90 -2.96 -17.00
N ASP A 137 4.62 -3.25 -18.28
CA ASP A 137 5.50 -4.03 -19.16
C ASP A 137 6.44 -3.17 -20.03
N LEU A 138 6.41 -1.84 -19.87
CA LEU A 138 7.23 -0.91 -20.66
C LEU A 138 8.73 -1.08 -20.36
N ASN A 139 9.51 -1.45 -21.39
CA ASN A 139 10.97 -1.53 -21.32
C ASN A 139 11.65 -0.15 -21.23
N THR A 140 10.88 0.92 -21.37
CA THR A 140 11.31 2.32 -21.25
C THR A 140 11.17 2.87 -19.84
N VAL A 141 10.86 2.02 -18.85
CA VAL A 141 10.67 2.44 -17.45
C VAL A 141 11.56 1.59 -16.54
N ALA A 142 12.36 2.27 -15.72
CA ALA A 142 13.14 1.65 -14.64
C ALA A 142 12.38 1.83 -13.33
N THR A 143 12.20 0.74 -12.58
CA THR A 143 11.53 0.77 -11.27
C THR A 143 12.46 0.27 -10.18
N LEU A 144 12.64 1.06 -9.13
CA LEU A 144 13.53 0.73 -8.01
C LEU A 144 13.01 -0.45 -7.18
N CYS A 145 13.81 -1.48 -6.95
CA CYS A 145 13.48 -2.59 -6.03
C CYS A 145 14.03 -2.40 -4.61
N GLU A 146 14.88 -1.39 -4.41
CA GLU A 146 15.40 -0.91 -3.12
C GLU A 146 15.43 0.62 -3.14
N PRO A 147 15.51 1.27 -1.96
CA PRO A 147 15.77 2.70 -1.90
C PRO A 147 17.03 3.07 -2.68
N TRP A 148 17.00 4.23 -3.32
CA TRP A 148 18.16 4.76 -4.05
C TRP A 148 18.36 6.23 -3.69
N VAL A 149 19.60 6.58 -3.36
CA VAL A 149 19.99 7.95 -3.04
C VAL A 149 20.54 8.59 -4.29
N ASP A 150 19.89 9.65 -4.75
CA ASP A 150 20.43 10.46 -5.84
C ASP A 150 21.67 11.22 -5.35
N SER A 151 22.79 10.99 -6.02
CA SER A 151 24.07 11.58 -5.64
C SER A 151 24.09 13.10 -5.76
N GLU A 152 23.28 13.67 -6.66
CA GLU A 152 23.24 15.12 -6.91
C GLU A 152 22.35 15.82 -5.89
N THR A 153 21.07 15.43 -5.82
CA THR A 153 20.10 16.08 -4.93
C THR A 153 20.16 15.58 -3.48
N LYS A 154 20.91 14.51 -3.21
CA LYS A 154 20.95 13.77 -1.92
C LYS A 154 19.58 13.24 -1.49
N THR A 155 18.63 13.18 -2.42
CA THR A 155 17.27 12.72 -2.15
C THR A 155 17.20 11.20 -2.21
N THR A 156 16.61 10.57 -1.20
CA THR A 156 16.39 9.12 -1.18
C THR A 156 15.01 8.79 -1.71
N TYR A 157 14.96 8.12 -2.87
CA TYR A 157 13.72 7.65 -3.48
C TYR A 157 13.33 6.28 -2.93
N SER A 158 12.02 6.05 -2.80
CA SER A 158 11.47 4.80 -2.30
C SER A 158 11.62 3.65 -3.30
N ALA A 159 11.73 2.41 -2.82
CA ALA A 159 11.40 1.25 -3.64
C ALA A 159 9.99 1.41 -4.25
N GLY A 160 9.84 1.08 -5.53
CA GLY A 160 8.63 1.30 -6.32
C GLY A 160 8.66 2.57 -7.19
N THR A 161 9.57 3.52 -6.93
CA THR A 161 9.68 4.75 -7.75
C THR A 161 10.06 4.38 -9.19
N ARG A 162 9.39 5.02 -10.15
CA ARG A 162 9.53 4.77 -11.60
C ARG A 162 10.21 5.95 -12.28
N PHE A 163 11.18 5.66 -13.14
CA PHE A 163 11.90 6.64 -13.94
C PHE A 163 11.82 6.27 -15.42
N SER A 164 11.63 7.27 -16.28
CA SER A 164 11.68 7.06 -17.73
C SER A 164 13.13 6.87 -18.20
N THR A 165 13.39 5.85 -19.03
CA THR A 165 14.75 5.39 -19.38
C THR A 165 15.28 5.95 -20.70
N PHE A 166 14.83 7.14 -21.13
CA PHE A 166 15.35 7.78 -22.36
C PHE A 166 16.87 8.05 -22.32
N SER A 167 17.55 7.77 -21.21
CA SER A 167 18.99 7.56 -21.14
C SER A 167 19.34 6.22 -20.46
N LYS A 168 19.09 5.09 -21.14
CA LYS A 168 19.51 3.76 -20.66
C LYS A 168 21.00 3.73 -20.24
N GLN A 169 21.85 4.50 -20.94
CA GLN A 169 23.26 4.74 -20.57
C GLN A 169 23.44 5.47 -19.24
N ALA A 170 22.58 6.43 -18.89
CA ALA A 170 22.65 7.13 -17.60
C ALA A 170 22.15 6.26 -16.44
N ILE A 171 21.28 5.28 -16.70
CA ILE A 171 20.74 4.38 -15.69
C ILE A 171 21.72 3.23 -15.39
N GLU A 172 22.28 2.61 -16.42
CA GLU A 172 23.26 1.53 -16.27
C GLU A 172 24.54 2.03 -15.57
N GLY A 173 24.92 3.29 -15.78
CA GLY A 173 26.06 3.92 -15.07
C GLY A 173 25.78 4.32 -13.62
N LYS A 174 24.52 4.41 -13.19
CA LYS A 174 24.13 4.88 -11.84
C LYS A 174 23.90 3.76 -10.82
N GLY A 175 24.01 2.50 -11.24
CA GLY A 175 23.89 1.34 -10.34
C GLY A 175 22.51 1.21 -9.68
N LEU A 176 21.44 1.50 -10.43
CA LEU A 176 20.08 1.41 -9.88
C LEU A 176 19.76 -0.03 -9.42
N PRO A 177 19.13 -0.20 -8.24
CA PRO A 177 18.69 -1.51 -7.79
C PRO A 177 17.45 -1.94 -8.57
N LEU A 178 17.64 -2.64 -9.69
CA LEU A 178 16.56 -3.12 -10.56
C LEU A 178 16.35 -4.63 -10.42
N LEU A 179 15.14 -5.10 -10.69
CA LEU A 179 14.90 -6.53 -10.90
C LEU A 179 15.46 -6.98 -12.25
N LYS A 180 15.95 -8.22 -12.30
CA LYS A 180 16.46 -8.82 -13.55
C LYS A 180 15.31 -9.05 -14.52
N SER A 181 15.43 -8.49 -15.73
CA SER A 181 14.37 -8.53 -16.75
C SER A 181 13.96 -9.95 -17.14
N GLU A 182 14.90 -10.90 -17.07
CA GLU A 182 14.72 -12.29 -17.42
C GLU A 182 13.70 -12.98 -16.52
N MET A 183 13.63 -12.57 -15.25
CA MET A 183 12.67 -13.13 -14.29
C MET A 183 11.23 -12.66 -14.57
N LEU A 184 11.00 -11.63 -15.37
CA LEU A 184 9.69 -11.01 -15.53
C LEU A 184 8.97 -11.42 -16.83
N LYS A 185 9.52 -12.40 -17.56
CA LYS A 185 9.06 -12.80 -18.91
C LYS A 185 7.74 -13.57 -18.90
N ASP A 186 7.49 -14.40 -17.90
CA ASP A 186 6.30 -15.24 -17.79
C ASP A 186 5.73 -15.26 -16.36
N GLY A 187 4.55 -15.85 -16.17
CA GLY A 187 3.86 -15.88 -14.88
C GLY A 187 4.64 -16.62 -13.78
N LEU A 188 5.39 -17.67 -14.11
CA LEU A 188 6.19 -18.43 -13.13
C LEU A 188 7.41 -17.62 -12.67
N GLY A 189 8.10 -16.98 -13.62
CA GLY A 189 9.20 -16.06 -13.34
C GLY A 189 8.72 -14.88 -12.47
N ARG A 190 7.59 -14.27 -12.81
CA ARG A 190 7.00 -13.16 -12.05
C ARG A 190 6.66 -13.59 -10.62
N ARG A 191 6.08 -14.78 -10.43
CA ARG A 191 5.82 -15.37 -9.10
C ARG A 191 7.11 -15.58 -8.32
N ALA A 192 8.14 -16.16 -8.95
CA ALA A 192 9.42 -16.39 -8.30
C ALA A 192 10.11 -15.06 -7.90
N ALA A 193 10.07 -14.06 -8.79
CA ALA A 193 10.57 -12.71 -8.51
C ALA A 193 9.85 -12.06 -7.33
N PHE A 194 8.52 -12.21 -7.26
CA PHE A 194 7.69 -11.70 -6.17
C PHE A 194 8.11 -12.29 -4.81
N VAL A 195 8.22 -13.62 -4.72
CA VAL A 195 8.64 -14.29 -3.48
C VAL A 195 10.08 -13.91 -3.11
N ALA A 196 10.99 -13.88 -4.08
CA ALA A 196 12.38 -13.49 -3.85
C ALA A 196 12.52 -12.05 -3.35
N LEU A 197 11.75 -11.11 -3.92
CA LEU A 197 11.73 -9.72 -3.49
C LEU A 197 11.20 -9.58 -2.06
N LEU A 198 10.09 -10.25 -1.74
CA LEU A 198 9.54 -10.26 -0.39
C LEU A 198 10.54 -10.83 0.64
N LYS A 199 11.25 -11.92 0.29
CA LYS A 199 12.31 -12.49 1.13
C LYS A 199 13.43 -11.48 1.36
N LYS A 200 13.92 -10.83 0.30
CA LYS A 200 14.96 -9.79 0.40
C LYS A 200 14.54 -8.60 1.29
N TRP A 201 13.27 -8.22 1.22
CA TRP A 201 12.73 -7.15 2.07
C TRP A 201 12.63 -7.57 3.54
N ALA A 202 12.26 -8.83 3.80
CA ALA A 202 12.09 -9.39 5.14
C ALA A 202 13.39 -9.87 5.83
N GLU A 203 14.35 -10.38 5.07
CA GLU A 203 15.59 -10.98 5.53
C GLU A 203 16.77 -10.07 5.14
N ASN A 204 17.17 -9.17 6.04
CA ASN A 204 18.32 -8.29 5.80
C ASN A 204 19.11 -8.03 7.08
N GLU A 205 20.42 -8.17 7.00
CA GLU A 205 21.33 -8.02 8.13
C GLU A 205 21.58 -6.55 8.51
N GLN A 206 21.39 -5.62 7.56
CA GLN A 206 21.61 -4.18 7.75
C GLN A 206 20.43 -3.49 8.45
N GLY A 207 19.32 -4.20 8.67
CA GLY A 207 18.15 -3.67 9.36
C GLY A 207 16.83 -4.17 8.77
N ILE A 208 15.74 -3.64 9.28
CA ILE A 208 14.38 -4.02 8.91
C ILE A 208 13.67 -2.92 8.13
N ILE A 209 12.65 -3.29 7.38
CA ILE A 209 11.65 -2.34 6.88
C ILE A 209 10.55 -2.25 7.95
N PRO A 210 10.28 -1.08 8.52
CA PRO A 210 9.30 -0.96 9.59
C PRO A 210 7.87 -1.13 9.06
N TYR A 211 6.98 -1.60 9.95
CA TYR A 211 5.56 -1.51 9.68
C TYR A 211 5.12 -0.05 9.80
N VAL A 212 4.37 0.43 8.82
CA VAL A 212 3.76 1.76 8.82
C VAL A 212 2.29 1.64 8.47
N TRP A 213 1.38 2.09 9.34
CA TRP A 213 -0.06 2.11 9.08
C TRP A 213 -0.37 3.03 7.90
N GLY A 214 -1.05 2.51 6.87
CA GLY A 214 -1.25 3.21 5.61
C GLY A 214 0.04 3.39 4.79
N GLY A 215 1.13 2.75 5.21
CA GLY A 215 2.44 2.86 4.58
C GLY A 215 2.50 2.10 3.25
N GLY A 216 3.11 2.71 2.25
CA GLY A 216 3.25 2.16 0.90
C GLY A 216 4.60 2.46 0.26
N SER A 217 5.58 2.83 1.08
CA SER A 217 6.90 3.30 0.68
C SER A 217 7.99 2.63 1.52
N TYR A 218 9.24 2.68 1.07
CA TYR A 218 10.40 2.19 1.80
C TYR A 218 11.61 2.98 1.31
N THR A 219 12.08 3.91 2.14
CA THR A 219 13.23 4.78 1.83
C THR A 219 14.47 4.44 2.66
N VAL A 220 14.30 3.79 3.82
CA VAL A 220 15.42 3.48 4.70
C VAL A 220 15.13 2.23 5.55
N ARG A 221 16.17 1.46 5.85
CA ARG A 221 16.10 0.39 6.84
C ARG A 221 16.39 0.95 8.22
N VAL A 222 15.70 0.42 9.21
CA VAL A 222 15.83 0.85 10.61
C VAL A 222 16.38 -0.29 11.46
N ALA A 223 16.90 0.02 12.64
CA ALA A 223 17.31 -1.00 13.58
C ALA A 223 16.13 -1.92 13.94
N LYS A 224 16.42 -3.23 14.09
CA LYS A 224 15.39 -4.24 14.41
C LYS A 224 14.67 -3.94 15.72
N GLN A 225 15.43 -3.51 16.72
CA GLN A 225 14.92 -3.09 18.02
C GLN A 225 14.68 -1.57 18.06
N GLY A 226 14.12 -1.08 19.17
CA GLY A 226 14.02 0.37 19.41
C GLY A 226 12.70 1.02 18.98
N PHE A 227 11.61 0.25 18.93
CA PHE A 227 10.27 0.84 18.88
C PHE A 227 9.66 0.91 20.28
N VAL A 228 8.94 1.99 20.55
CA VAL A 228 8.28 2.24 21.84
C VAL A 228 6.85 2.68 21.62
N GLN A 229 5.98 2.28 22.54
CA GLN A 229 4.62 2.79 22.62
C GLN A 229 4.66 4.15 23.32
N LYS A 230 4.06 5.16 22.71
CA LYS A 230 3.90 6.50 23.26
C LYS A 230 2.42 6.83 23.39
N ILE A 231 2.10 7.67 24.37
CA ILE A 231 0.76 8.21 24.58
C ILE A 231 0.91 9.73 24.69
N ASP A 232 0.29 10.45 23.76
CA ASP A 232 0.20 11.90 23.82
C ASP A 232 -1.17 12.32 24.36
N LEU A 233 -1.22 13.42 25.10
CA LEU A 233 -2.44 14.14 25.45
C LEU A 233 -2.62 15.31 24.49
N LYS A 234 -3.77 15.41 23.83
CA LYS A 234 -4.08 16.46 22.86
C LYS A 234 -5.45 17.08 23.17
N LYS A 235 -5.65 18.36 22.85
CA LYS A 235 -6.92 19.07 23.08
C LYS A 235 -7.77 19.17 21.82
N ASP A 236 -9.04 18.76 21.90
CA ASP A 236 -10.04 18.80 20.80
C ASP A 236 -11.13 19.77 21.26
N GLY A 237 -10.96 21.04 20.91
CA GLY A 237 -11.66 22.11 21.62
C GLY A 237 -11.36 22.06 23.12
N GLU A 238 -12.39 21.79 23.93
CA GLU A 238 -12.27 21.72 25.39
C GLU A 238 -11.90 20.33 25.95
N LYS A 239 -11.97 19.28 25.12
CA LYS A 239 -11.75 17.89 25.57
C LYS A 239 -10.29 17.48 25.42
N GLU A 240 -9.73 16.82 26.43
CA GLU A 240 -8.44 16.15 26.30
C GLU A 240 -8.62 14.72 25.79
N VAL A 241 -7.90 14.39 24.72
CA VAL A 241 -7.92 13.09 24.05
C VAL A 241 -6.54 12.45 24.18
N LYS A 242 -6.53 11.20 24.65
CA LYS A 242 -5.34 10.34 24.66
C LYS A 242 -5.16 9.71 23.30
N VAL A 243 -3.98 9.87 22.70
CA VAL A 243 -3.63 9.24 21.43
C VAL A 243 -2.41 8.35 21.62
N GLY A 244 -2.63 7.04 21.56
CA GLY A 244 -1.57 6.04 21.59
C GLY A 244 -0.98 5.80 20.19
N TYR A 245 0.35 5.68 20.10
CA TYR A 245 1.03 5.35 18.86
C TYR A 245 2.39 4.67 19.10
N TRP A 246 2.88 3.98 18.09
CA TRP A 246 4.21 3.41 18.04
C TRP A 246 5.19 4.38 17.36
N ALA A 247 6.35 4.54 17.98
CA ALA A 247 7.42 5.41 17.50
C ALA A 247 8.76 4.66 17.49
N ARG A 248 9.67 5.10 16.62
CA ARG A 248 11.08 4.71 16.61
C ARG A 248 11.91 5.97 16.89
N PRO A 249 12.29 6.23 18.16
CA PRO A 249 12.88 7.51 18.58
C PRO A 249 14.16 7.90 17.83
N ASP A 250 14.91 6.90 17.35
CA ASP A 250 16.20 7.10 16.68
C ASP A 250 16.07 7.46 15.20
N ILE A 251 14.85 7.42 14.63
CA ILE A 251 14.62 7.73 13.23
C ILE A 251 14.14 9.16 13.08
N GLN A 252 14.91 9.95 12.35
CA GLN A 252 14.54 11.30 11.92
C GLN A 252 13.86 11.24 10.54
N GLY A 253 12.92 12.16 10.31
CA GLY A 253 12.19 12.26 9.04
C GLY A 253 10.80 11.64 9.07
N ASP A 254 10.17 11.59 7.90
CA ASP A 254 8.82 11.05 7.76
C ASP A 254 8.85 9.51 7.73
N PRO A 255 7.94 8.83 8.45
CA PRO A 255 7.91 7.37 8.46
C PRO A 255 7.68 6.80 7.06
N SER A 256 8.64 6.01 6.58
CA SER A 256 8.47 5.12 5.44
C SER A 256 8.46 3.67 5.90
N GLY A 257 7.65 2.86 5.23
CA GLY A 257 7.45 1.45 5.52
C GLY A 257 6.17 0.95 4.86
N PHE A 258 5.86 -0.32 5.10
CA PHE A 258 4.69 -0.95 4.50
C PHE A 258 3.63 -1.27 5.56
N ASP A 259 2.36 -1.11 5.17
CA ASP A 259 1.28 -1.91 5.76
C ASP A 259 1.18 -3.29 5.07
N CYS A 260 0.40 -4.20 5.65
CA CYS A 260 0.33 -5.59 5.18
C CYS A 260 -0.15 -5.72 3.73
N SER A 261 -1.13 -4.92 3.31
CA SER A 261 -1.67 -4.93 1.95
C SER A 261 -0.74 -4.25 0.93
N MET A 262 -0.13 -3.12 1.30
CA MET A 262 0.76 -2.36 0.42
C MET A 262 2.08 -3.07 0.18
N LEU A 263 2.57 -3.87 1.15
CA LEU A 263 3.71 -4.74 0.93
C LEU A 263 3.46 -5.65 -0.28
N LEU A 264 2.31 -6.32 -0.31
CA LEU A 264 1.94 -7.24 -1.39
C LEU A 264 1.69 -6.49 -2.70
N LEU A 265 0.94 -5.38 -2.65
CA LEU A 265 0.67 -4.55 -3.83
C LEU A 265 1.97 -4.06 -4.48
N ARG A 266 2.87 -3.48 -3.70
CA ARG A 266 4.11 -2.88 -4.23
C ARG A 266 5.06 -3.94 -4.76
N ALA A 267 5.22 -5.05 -4.05
CA ALA A 267 6.02 -6.18 -4.53
C ALA A 267 5.45 -6.79 -5.82
N ALA A 268 4.13 -6.93 -5.91
CA ALA A 268 3.45 -7.47 -7.08
C ALA A 268 3.64 -6.56 -8.31
N GLN A 269 3.47 -5.25 -8.16
CA GLN A 269 3.67 -4.28 -9.24
C GLN A 269 5.12 -4.25 -9.74
N LEU A 270 6.10 -4.31 -8.83
CA LEU A 270 7.52 -4.45 -9.19
C LEU A 270 7.78 -5.71 -10.02
N CYS A 271 7.04 -6.78 -9.74
CA CYS A 271 7.12 -8.06 -10.44
C CYS A 271 6.13 -8.18 -11.61
N LYS A 272 5.49 -7.08 -12.03
CA LYS A 272 4.53 -7.02 -13.15
C LYS A 272 3.33 -7.97 -12.98
N ILE A 273 2.87 -8.15 -11.75
CA ILE A 273 1.69 -8.95 -11.38
C ILE A 273 0.50 -8.01 -11.23
N LYS A 274 -0.65 -8.39 -11.80
CA LYS A 274 -1.88 -7.56 -11.85
C LYS A 274 -2.63 -7.58 -10.51
N TYR A 275 -1.97 -7.12 -9.46
CA TYR A 275 -2.53 -7.00 -8.12
C TYR A 275 -2.74 -5.52 -7.78
N PHE A 276 -3.99 -5.13 -7.55
CA PHE A 276 -4.39 -3.72 -7.35
C PHE A 276 -5.17 -3.47 -6.05
N CYS A 277 -5.30 -4.48 -5.19
CA CYS A 277 -6.05 -4.37 -3.94
C CYS A 277 -5.31 -3.50 -2.93
N ARG A 278 -5.81 -2.28 -2.69
CA ARG A 278 -5.25 -1.36 -1.69
C ARG A 278 -5.44 -1.89 -0.27
N THR A 279 -6.63 -2.39 0.06
CA THR A 279 -6.97 -2.80 1.44
C THR A 279 -7.16 -4.30 1.53
N THR A 280 -6.93 -4.85 2.73
CA THR A 280 -7.19 -6.27 3.00
C THR A 280 -8.65 -6.64 2.79
N ALA A 281 -9.60 -5.74 3.04
CA ALA A 281 -11.03 -5.96 2.81
C ALA A 281 -11.40 -6.10 1.33
N THR A 282 -10.59 -5.58 0.41
CA THR A 282 -10.83 -5.65 -1.04
C THR A 282 -10.53 -7.04 -1.61
N ILE A 283 -9.55 -7.73 -1.03
CA ILE A 283 -9.01 -8.99 -1.56
C ILE A 283 -10.09 -10.08 -1.77
N PRO A 284 -10.99 -10.36 -0.81
CA PRO A 284 -12.01 -11.41 -1.00
C PRO A 284 -12.97 -11.18 -2.15
N SER A 285 -13.11 -9.95 -2.62
CA SER A 285 -14.01 -9.61 -3.72
C SER A 285 -13.32 -9.60 -5.09
N VAL A 286 -11.98 -9.62 -5.12
CA VAL A 286 -11.20 -9.41 -6.34
C VAL A 286 -10.38 -10.65 -6.70
N LEU A 287 -9.82 -11.34 -5.71
CA LEU A 287 -8.93 -12.47 -5.95
C LEU A 287 -9.68 -13.80 -5.94
N THR A 288 -9.16 -14.76 -6.67
CA THR A 288 -9.68 -16.13 -6.69
C THR A 288 -9.30 -16.85 -5.40
N GLU A 289 -10.31 -17.18 -4.60
CA GLU A 289 -10.16 -18.04 -3.42
C GLU A 289 -9.71 -19.45 -3.86
N MET A 290 -8.79 -20.03 -3.09
CA MET A 290 -8.24 -21.36 -3.36
C MET A 290 -9.33 -22.43 -3.19
N GLY A 291 -9.46 -23.32 -4.18
CA GLY A 291 -10.35 -24.47 -4.07
C GLY A 291 -9.93 -25.44 -2.96
N LYS A 292 -10.84 -26.30 -2.49
CA LYS A 292 -10.57 -27.27 -1.40
C LYS A 292 -9.42 -28.23 -1.73
N ASP A 293 -9.30 -28.62 -2.99
CA ASP A 293 -8.30 -29.59 -3.47
C ASP A 293 -7.06 -28.91 -4.06
N ALA A 294 -7.03 -27.57 -4.09
CA ALA A 294 -5.91 -26.83 -4.64
C ALA A 294 -4.75 -26.78 -3.64
N GLN A 295 -3.53 -26.90 -4.16
CA GLN A 295 -2.31 -26.77 -3.36
C GLN A 295 -1.95 -25.31 -3.16
N ILE A 296 -1.40 -25.03 -1.97
CA ILE A 296 -0.74 -23.76 -1.65
C ILE A 296 0.54 -23.69 -2.50
N CYS A 297 0.72 -22.57 -3.20
CA CYS A 297 1.93 -22.28 -3.96
C CYS A 297 2.66 -21.07 -3.37
N PRO A 298 4.00 -20.97 -3.52
CA PRO A 298 4.74 -19.77 -3.15
C PRO A 298 4.13 -18.52 -3.78
N GLY A 299 3.99 -17.46 -2.99
CA GLY A 299 3.36 -16.19 -3.37
C GLY A 299 1.84 -16.16 -3.27
N ASP A 300 1.16 -17.30 -3.04
CA ASP A 300 -0.26 -17.26 -2.66
C ASP A 300 -0.47 -16.46 -1.37
N ILE A 301 -1.70 -16.05 -1.11
CA ILE A 301 -2.01 -15.06 -0.08
C ILE A 301 -2.90 -15.68 0.99
N LEU A 302 -2.41 -15.72 2.23
CA LEU A 302 -3.25 -16.01 3.38
C LEU A 302 -3.91 -14.71 3.86
N TRP A 303 -5.24 -14.74 3.93
CA TRP A 303 -6.05 -13.62 4.34
C TRP A 303 -6.78 -13.95 5.64
N VAL A 304 -6.76 -12.98 6.55
CA VAL A 304 -7.67 -12.91 7.70
C VAL A 304 -8.23 -11.50 7.75
N ASN A 305 -9.42 -11.29 8.32
CA ASN A 305 -10.01 -9.96 8.36
C ASN A 305 -9.02 -8.93 8.97
N GLY A 306 -8.63 -7.90 8.21
CA GLY A 306 -7.67 -6.88 8.64
C GLY A 306 -6.19 -7.25 8.56
N HIS A 307 -5.79 -8.44 8.05
CA HIS A 307 -4.37 -8.77 7.86
C HIS A 307 -4.14 -9.75 6.68
N VAL A 308 -2.98 -9.63 6.03
CA VAL A 308 -2.58 -10.51 4.92
C VAL A 308 -1.11 -10.87 4.99
N MET A 309 -0.79 -12.07 4.50
CA MET A 309 0.56 -12.62 4.41
C MET A 309 0.73 -13.35 3.07
N ALA A 310 1.94 -13.35 2.51
CA ALA A 310 2.29 -14.18 1.37
C ALA A 310 3.01 -15.45 1.82
N PHE A 311 2.72 -16.58 1.15
CA PHE A 311 3.48 -17.81 1.33
C PHE A 311 4.88 -17.66 0.71
N SER A 312 5.90 -18.11 1.43
CA SER A 312 7.27 -18.19 0.93
C SER A 312 7.47 -19.46 0.07
N ASP A 313 8.70 -19.69 -0.40
CA ASP A 313 9.15 -20.92 -1.06
C ASP A 313 9.55 -22.04 -0.08
N ASP A 314 9.45 -21.78 1.22
CA ASP A 314 9.62 -22.70 2.34
C ASP A 314 8.38 -22.66 3.26
N ASP A 315 8.36 -23.44 4.35
CA ASP A 315 7.26 -23.47 5.34
C ASP A 315 7.20 -22.19 6.22
N SER A 316 7.14 -21.03 5.57
CA SER A 316 7.11 -19.72 6.21
C SER A 316 6.19 -18.72 5.49
N MET A 317 5.86 -17.65 6.20
CA MET A 317 5.01 -16.56 5.73
C MET A 317 5.78 -15.25 5.75
N ILE A 318 5.51 -14.37 4.80
CA ILE A 318 6.08 -13.02 4.74
C ILE A 318 4.97 -11.98 4.84
N ALA A 319 5.11 -11.02 5.75
CA ALA A 319 4.18 -9.90 5.90
C ALA A 319 4.81 -8.70 6.59
N ALA A 320 4.16 -7.53 6.41
CA ALA A 320 4.36 -6.37 7.27
C ALA A 320 3.48 -6.52 8.50
N GLU A 321 4.10 -6.75 9.65
CA GLU A 321 3.44 -7.08 10.91
C GLU A 321 3.42 -5.87 11.84
N SER A 322 2.26 -5.62 12.47
CA SER A 322 2.11 -4.52 13.41
C SER A 322 3.00 -4.67 14.65
N TYR A 323 3.08 -3.61 15.44
CA TYR A 323 3.93 -3.55 16.63
C TYR A 323 3.36 -4.32 17.82
N SER A 324 2.03 -4.40 17.95
CA SER A 324 1.38 -5.00 19.13
C SER A 324 1.74 -6.49 19.35
N PRO A 325 1.87 -7.33 18.30
CA PRO A 325 2.35 -8.71 18.47
C PRO A 325 3.87 -8.81 18.64
N GLY A 326 4.62 -7.70 18.66
CA GLY A 326 6.06 -7.66 18.91
C GLY A 326 6.97 -7.74 17.67
N TYR A 327 6.42 -7.59 16.45
CA TYR A 327 7.20 -7.63 15.21
C TYR A 327 7.56 -6.22 14.69
N GLY A 328 6.55 -5.37 14.46
CA GLY A 328 6.74 -3.97 14.05
C GLY A 328 7.52 -3.77 12.75
N SER A 329 7.45 -4.73 11.82
CA SER A 329 8.33 -4.80 10.64
C SER A 329 7.80 -5.72 9.55
N VAL A 330 8.36 -5.59 8.35
CA VAL A 330 8.33 -6.64 7.33
C VAL A 330 9.20 -7.79 7.80
N CYS A 331 8.62 -8.97 7.95
CA CYS A 331 9.32 -10.13 8.48
C CYS A 331 8.87 -11.42 7.79
N LYS A 332 9.78 -12.40 7.79
CA LYS A 332 9.52 -13.78 7.38
C LYS A 332 9.47 -14.63 8.64
N THR A 333 8.37 -15.35 8.83
CA THR A 333 8.13 -16.15 10.05
C THR A 333 7.75 -17.58 9.67
N PRO A 334 8.46 -18.61 10.17
CA PRO A 334 8.06 -20.00 10.00
C PRO A 334 6.64 -20.26 10.49
N ILE A 335 5.90 -21.13 9.82
CA ILE A 335 4.50 -21.46 10.15
C ILE A 335 4.34 -21.86 11.61
N PHE A 336 5.23 -22.70 12.14
CA PHE A 336 5.20 -23.14 13.54
C PHE A 336 5.41 -22.04 14.58
N LYS A 337 6.06 -20.93 14.20
CA LYS A 337 6.22 -19.75 15.06
C LYS A 337 5.04 -18.79 14.92
N ARG A 338 4.25 -18.93 13.86
CA ARG A 338 3.19 -17.99 13.51
C ARG A 338 1.81 -18.51 13.91
N PHE A 339 1.58 -19.81 13.83
CA PHE A 339 0.28 -20.41 14.04
C PHE A 339 0.34 -21.54 15.05
N LYS A 340 -0.56 -21.50 16.04
CA LYS A 340 -0.61 -22.51 17.10
C LYS A 340 -1.02 -23.86 16.52
N GLY A 341 -0.16 -24.88 16.72
CA GLY A 341 -0.46 -26.27 16.37
C GLY A 341 -0.29 -26.63 14.90
N LEU A 342 0.29 -25.74 14.08
CA LEU A 342 0.63 -26.02 12.68
C LEU A 342 2.15 -25.96 12.51
N SER A 343 2.74 -26.86 11.73
CA SER A 343 4.19 -26.85 11.49
C SER A 343 4.55 -26.47 10.05
N THR A 344 3.71 -26.84 9.09
CA THR A 344 3.98 -26.78 7.65
C THR A 344 2.83 -26.14 6.86
N CYS A 345 3.09 -25.80 5.60
CA CYS A 345 2.05 -25.38 4.64
C CYS A 345 0.99 -26.46 4.47
N ASN A 346 1.35 -27.75 4.56
CA ASN A 346 0.40 -28.85 4.46
C ASN A 346 -0.59 -28.90 5.63
N ASP A 347 -0.13 -28.62 6.86
CA ASP A 347 -1.01 -28.53 8.02
C ASP A 347 -2.04 -27.41 7.86
N LEU A 348 -1.60 -26.28 7.30
CA LEU A 348 -2.45 -25.12 7.04
C LEU A 348 -3.43 -25.37 5.88
N ALA A 349 -3.00 -26.05 4.82
CA ALA A 349 -3.88 -26.49 3.73
C ALA A 349 -4.96 -27.46 4.23
N LYS A 350 -4.58 -28.41 5.09
CA LYS A 350 -5.52 -29.34 5.74
C LYS A 350 -6.53 -28.58 6.61
N LEU A 351 -6.06 -27.67 7.46
CA LEU A 351 -6.92 -26.83 8.30
C LEU A 351 -7.91 -26.02 7.45
N TYR A 352 -7.45 -25.48 6.32
CA TYR A 352 -8.30 -24.74 5.38
C TYR A 352 -9.38 -25.62 4.75
N ALA A 353 -9.01 -26.81 4.26
CA ALA A 353 -9.95 -27.77 3.67
C ALA A 353 -11.02 -28.23 4.68
N GLU A 354 -10.64 -28.37 5.94
CA GLU A 354 -11.51 -28.71 7.07
C GLU A 354 -12.33 -27.52 7.61
N LYS A 355 -12.17 -26.31 7.03
CA LYS A 355 -12.78 -25.06 7.49
C LYS A 355 -12.48 -24.76 8.97
N GLY A 356 -11.28 -25.10 9.42
CA GLY A 356 -10.81 -24.83 10.77
C GLY A 356 -10.53 -23.34 11.01
N LEU A 357 -10.29 -22.99 12.27
CA LEU A 357 -9.95 -21.63 12.68
C LEU A 357 -8.45 -21.49 12.94
N LEU A 358 -7.88 -20.37 12.51
CA LEU A 358 -6.46 -20.08 12.66
C LEU A 358 -6.19 -19.33 13.96
N THR A 359 -5.21 -19.79 14.74
CA THR A 359 -4.78 -19.12 15.98
C THR A 359 -3.38 -18.56 15.78
N PHE A 360 -3.23 -17.24 15.85
CA PHE A 360 -1.93 -16.58 15.68
C PHE A 360 -1.12 -16.64 16.96
N LEU A 361 0.20 -16.63 16.81
CA LEU A 361 1.16 -16.49 17.89
C LEU A 361 1.84 -15.11 17.78
N SER A 362 1.97 -14.42 18.92
CA SER A 362 2.82 -13.22 19.01
C SER A 362 4.30 -13.59 18.91
N ALA A 363 5.18 -12.60 18.79
CA ALA A 363 6.64 -12.82 18.83
C ALA A 363 7.11 -13.48 20.14
N LYS A 364 6.30 -13.41 21.21
CA LYS A 364 6.52 -14.07 22.51
C LYS A 364 5.87 -15.45 22.62
N GLY A 365 5.16 -15.91 21.57
CA GLY A 365 4.44 -17.18 21.56
C GLY A 365 3.05 -17.11 22.19
N GLU A 366 2.50 -15.91 22.45
CA GLU A 366 1.17 -15.76 23.05
C GLU A 366 0.09 -15.98 21.98
N ALA A 367 -0.90 -16.81 22.30
CA ALA A 367 -1.97 -17.17 21.37
C ALA A 367 -3.05 -16.08 21.29
N SER A 368 -3.45 -15.71 20.07
CA SER A 368 -4.63 -14.87 19.83
C SER A 368 -5.93 -15.66 19.99
N LYS A 369 -7.08 -14.98 19.88
CA LYS A 369 -8.34 -15.66 19.62
C LYS A 369 -8.27 -16.37 18.25
N PRO A 370 -8.89 -17.55 18.09
CA PRO A 370 -9.04 -18.20 16.78
C PRO A 370 -9.85 -17.31 15.82
N ARG A 371 -9.50 -17.33 14.53
CA ARG A 371 -10.13 -16.49 13.49
C ARG A 371 -10.38 -17.30 12.23
N GLU A 372 -11.45 -16.94 11.52
CA GLU A 372 -11.64 -17.40 10.15
C GLU A 372 -10.51 -16.87 9.26
N PHE A 373 -10.13 -17.68 8.28
CA PHE A 373 -9.11 -17.34 7.31
C PHE A 373 -9.48 -17.89 5.94
N LYS A 374 -8.88 -17.30 4.91
CA LYS A 374 -9.01 -17.71 3.52
C LYS A 374 -7.64 -17.75 2.87
N ILE A 375 -7.51 -18.51 1.79
CA ILE A 375 -6.30 -18.54 0.96
C ILE A 375 -6.70 -18.10 -0.45
N PHE A 376 -5.97 -17.15 -1.02
CA PHE A 376 -6.20 -16.62 -2.36
C PHE A 376 -5.00 -16.89 -3.26
N LYS A 377 -5.26 -17.19 -4.54
CA LYS A 377 -4.20 -17.36 -5.53
C LYS A 377 -3.65 -16.01 -5.97
N LEU A 378 -2.33 -15.92 -6.11
CA LEU A 378 -1.68 -14.75 -6.72
C LEU A 378 -2.05 -14.67 -8.22
N PRO A 379 -2.47 -13.50 -8.74
CA PRO A 379 -2.97 -13.36 -10.12
C PRO A 379 -1.82 -13.21 -11.13
N VAL A 380 -1.05 -14.29 -11.31
CA VAL A 380 0.11 -14.37 -12.23
C VAL A 380 -0.22 -14.91 -13.60
#